data_AF-A0A663EHC0-F1
#
_entry.id   AF-A0A663EHC0-F1
#
_cell.length_a   1.000
_cell.length_b   1.000
_cell.length_c   1.000
_cell.angle_alpha   90.00
_cell.angle_beta   90.00
_cell.angle_gamma   90.00
#
_symmetry.space_group_name_H-M   'P 1'
#
loop_
_entity.id
_entity.type
_entity.pdbx_description
1 polymer ?
#
loop_
_entity_poly.entity_id
_entity_poly.type
_entity_poly.pdbx_seq_one_letter_code
_entity_poly.pdbx_strand_id
1 'polypeptide(L)'
;MADAGAGSLHGGDAALPCPPEEQELSQRLRRLYPAVNQEETPLPRSWSPKDKYNYIGLSQGNLRVHYKGHGKNHKDAASVRATHPIPAACGIYYFEVKIVSKGRDGYMGIGLSAQGVNMNRLPDTSSCLGLLCPGHCRSNSEQQHPTSPCTIFICSASV
;
A
#
# COMPACT_ATOMS: atom_id res chain seq x y z
N MET A 1 -23.56 39.34 45.59
CA MET A 1 -22.13 39.16 45.27
C MET A 1 -21.93 37.68 45.00
N ALA A 2 -21.62 37.16 43.80
CA ALA A 2 -21.23 37.76 42.53
C ALA A 2 -21.83 36.93 41.37
N ASP A 3 -22.05 37.63 40.26
CA ASP A 3 -22.32 37.11 38.92
C ASP A 3 -20.98 36.76 38.21
N ALA A 4 -21.00 35.76 37.32
CA ALA A 4 -20.25 35.77 36.06
C ALA A 4 -20.57 34.51 35.25
N GLY A 5 -21.34 34.68 34.18
CA GLY A 5 -21.41 33.73 33.08
C GLY A 5 -20.20 33.82 32.14
N ALA A 6 -19.92 32.71 31.46
CA ALA A 6 -19.30 32.62 30.13
C ALA A 6 -19.40 31.14 29.74
N GLY A 7 -20.04 30.73 28.64
CA GLY A 7 -19.91 31.30 27.31
C GLY A 7 -19.06 30.33 26.49
N SER A 8 -19.75 29.45 25.76
CA SER A 8 -19.19 28.52 24.77
C SER A 8 -18.26 29.24 23.80
N LEU A 9 -17.08 28.67 23.53
CA LEU A 9 -16.39 28.92 22.27
C LEU A 9 -15.84 27.61 21.72
N HIS A 10 -16.32 27.32 20.52
CA HIS A 10 -15.93 26.23 19.66
C HIS A 10 -14.44 26.38 19.35
N GLY A 11 -13.64 25.46 19.88
CA GLY A 11 -12.31 25.20 19.36
C GLY A 11 -12.47 24.56 17.99
N GLY A 12 -12.58 25.38 16.95
CA GLY A 12 -12.38 24.94 15.60
C GLY A 12 -10.99 24.32 15.52
N ASP A 13 -10.94 23.00 15.42
CA ASP A 13 -9.80 22.30 14.88
C ASP A 13 -9.52 22.94 13.53
N ALA A 14 -8.53 23.84 13.51
CA ALA A 14 -7.95 24.34 12.29
C ALA A 14 -7.29 23.13 11.63
N ALA A 15 -8.08 22.38 10.87
CA ALA A 15 -7.60 21.38 9.96
C ALA A 15 -6.52 22.06 9.13
N LEU A 16 -5.26 21.72 9.41
CA LEU A 16 -4.13 22.20 8.65
C LEU A 16 -4.48 22.00 7.18
N PRO A 17 -4.31 23.03 6.32
CA PRO A 17 -4.54 22.86 4.89
C PRO A 17 -3.77 21.63 4.43
N CYS A 18 -4.49 20.65 3.89
CA CYS A 18 -3.88 19.44 3.34
C CYS A 18 -2.75 19.86 2.38
N PRO A 19 -1.59 19.18 2.39
CA PRO A 19 -0.50 19.51 1.49
C PRO A 19 -0.99 19.60 0.04
N PRO A 20 -0.52 20.55 -0.78
CA PRO A 20 -0.99 20.74 -2.15
C PRO A 20 -0.97 19.44 -2.97
N GLU A 21 0.03 18.59 -2.73
CA GLU A 21 0.19 17.27 -3.39
C GLU A 21 -0.96 16.29 -3.07
N GLU A 22 -1.46 16.27 -1.83
CA GLU A 22 -2.58 15.41 -1.44
C GLU A 22 -3.90 15.88 -2.05
N GLN A 23 -4.05 17.20 -2.18
CA GLN A 23 -5.23 17.80 -2.80
C GLN A 23 -5.27 17.49 -4.31
N GLU A 24 -4.12 17.62 -5.00
CA GLU A 24 -3.99 17.23 -6.40
C GLU A 24 -4.27 15.74 -6.61
N LEU A 25 -3.67 14.87 -5.79
CA LEU A 25 -3.91 13.43 -5.85
C LEU A 25 -5.40 13.11 -5.65
N SER A 26 -6.05 13.72 -4.67
CA SER A 26 -7.47 13.51 -4.39
C SER A 26 -8.34 13.92 -5.58
N GLN A 27 -8.03 15.04 -6.24
CA GLN A 27 -8.73 15.47 -7.45
C GLN A 27 -8.50 14.50 -8.62
N ARG A 28 -7.27 14.02 -8.81
CA ARG A 28 -6.94 13.02 -9.85
C ARG A 28 -7.68 11.70 -9.61
N LEU A 29 -7.70 11.20 -8.39
CA LEU A 29 -8.43 9.97 -8.03
C LEU A 29 -9.93 10.12 -8.25
N ARG A 30 -10.53 11.27 -7.91
CA ARG A 30 -11.95 11.52 -8.19
C ARG A 30 -12.28 11.54 -9.69
N ARG A 31 -11.36 12.02 -10.53
CA ARG A 31 -11.52 12.01 -12.00
C ARG A 31 -11.36 10.61 -12.59
N LEU A 32 -10.41 9.82 -12.08
CA LEU A 32 -10.14 8.46 -12.55
C LEU A 32 -11.19 7.45 -12.07
N TYR A 33 -11.65 7.61 -10.82
CA TYR A 33 -12.55 6.68 -10.14
C TYR A 33 -13.79 7.40 -9.60
N PRO A 34 -14.64 7.97 -10.47
CA PRO A 34 -15.80 8.75 -10.04
C PRO A 34 -16.87 7.91 -9.32
N ALA A 35 -16.89 6.59 -9.58
CA ALA A 35 -17.84 5.67 -8.95
C ALA A 35 -17.42 5.18 -7.56
N VAL A 36 -16.19 5.50 -7.10
CA VAL A 36 -15.68 5.05 -5.81
C VAL A 36 -16.07 6.04 -4.71
N ASN A 37 -16.89 5.57 -3.77
CA ASN A 37 -17.12 6.29 -2.51
C ASN A 37 -15.91 6.11 -1.59
N GLN A 38 -15.12 7.17 -1.44
CA GLN A 38 -13.88 7.14 -0.64
C GLN A 38 -14.13 7.16 0.88
N GLU A 39 -15.34 7.49 1.33
CA GLU A 39 -15.71 7.45 2.76
C GLU A 39 -15.98 6.01 3.21
N GLU A 40 -16.55 5.19 2.34
CA GLU A 40 -16.82 3.76 2.59
C GLU A 40 -15.65 2.87 2.19
N THR A 41 -15.08 3.12 1.01
CA THR A 41 -14.04 2.30 0.39
C THR A 41 -12.85 3.16 -0.04
N PRO A 42 -11.98 3.55 0.91
CA PRO A 42 -10.84 4.40 0.61
C PRO A 42 -9.86 3.70 -0.36
N LEU A 43 -9.36 4.47 -1.32
CA LEU A 43 -8.36 3.99 -2.27
C LEU A 43 -6.98 3.85 -1.61
N PRO A 44 -6.14 2.91 -2.06
CA PRO A 44 -4.74 2.85 -1.63
C PRO A 44 -4.00 4.08 -2.15
N ARG A 45 -3.42 4.85 -1.22
CA ARG A 45 -2.63 6.07 -1.51
C ARG A 45 -1.17 5.94 -1.14
N SER A 46 -0.82 5.02 -0.24
CA SER A 46 0.55 4.81 0.23
C SER A 46 0.76 3.39 0.75
N TRP A 47 2.02 3.05 1.02
CA TRP A 47 2.40 1.79 1.66
C TRP A 47 2.04 1.80 3.14
N SER A 48 1.55 0.67 3.65
CA SER A 48 1.13 0.55 5.04
C SER A 48 2.35 0.46 5.97
N PRO A 49 2.47 1.34 6.99
CA PRO A 49 3.53 1.22 7.99
C PRO A 49 3.27 0.07 8.97
N LYS A 50 2.02 -0.35 9.10
CA LYS A 50 1.58 -1.45 9.97
C LYS A 50 1.68 -2.80 9.25
N ASP A 51 1.30 -2.82 7.98
CA ASP A 51 1.20 -4.03 7.19
C ASP A 51 2.43 -4.20 6.28
N LYS A 52 3.58 -4.34 6.94
CA LYS A 52 4.88 -4.55 6.31
C LYS A 52 5.75 -5.48 7.14
N TYR A 53 6.70 -6.12 6.48
CA TYR A 53 7.73 -6.89 7.18
C TYR A 53 8.79 -5.99 7.84
N ASN A 54 9.49 -6.53 8.83
CA ASN A 54 10.47 -5.78 9.64
C ASN A 54 11.64 -5.25 8.81
N TYR A 55 12.03 -5.95 7.74
CA TYR A 55 13.11 -5.53 6.84
C TYR A 55 12.68 -4.50 5.79
N ILE A 56 11.45 -4.02 5.82
CA ILE A 56 11.00 -2.90 4.98
C ILE A 56 11.06 -1.59 5.77
N GLY A 57 11.79 -0.61 5.21
CA GLY A 57 11.74 0.79 5.59
C GLY A 57 10.83 1.57 4.63
N LEU A 58 10.10 2.55 5.16
CA LEU A 58 9.27 3.47 4.37
C LEU A 58 9.79 4.90 4.54
N SER A 59 9.71 5.69 3.46
CA SER A 59 10.10 7.11 3.43
C SER A 59 9.25 7.86 2.40
N GLN A 60 9.42 9.19 2.30
CA GLN A 60 8.67 10.05 1.36
C GLN A 60 7.15 9.88 1.50
N GLY A 61 6.60 10.13 2.69
CA GLY A 61 5.16 9.95 2.93
C GLY A 61 4.66 8.51 2.73
N ASN A 62 5.51 7.53 3.03
CA ASN A 62 5.25 6.10 2.80
C ASN A 62 5.04 5.73 1.33
N LEU A 63 5.61 6.47 0.37
CA LEU A 63 5.60 6.10 -1.06
C LEU A 63 6.88 5.40 -1.51
N ARG A 64 7.99 5.62 -0.79
CA ARG A 64 9.29 5.01 -1.11
C ARG A 64 9.62 3.87 -0.16
N VAL A 65 9.78 2.68 -0.74
CA VAL A 65 10.15 1.44 -0.05
C VAL A 65 11.66 1.25 -0.10
N HIS A 66 12.25 0.88 1.04
CA HIS A 66 13.66 0.52 1.18
C HIS A 66 13.79 -0.86 1.79
N TYR A 67 14.64 -1.70 1.19
CA TYR A 67 15.01 -2.97 1.77
C TYR A 67 16.21 -2.79 2.72
N LYS A 68 16.04 -3.18 3.98
CA LYS A 68 17.09 -3.13 5.03
C LYS A 68 17.41 -4.51 5.62
N GLY A 69 17.04 -5.58 4.93
CA GLY A 69 17.36 -6.95 5.32
C GLY A 69 18.79 -7.33 4.96
N HIS A 70 19.29 -8.43 5.55
CA HIS A 70 20.65 -8.91 5.30
C HIS A 70 20.82 -9.54 3.92
N GLY A 71 19.75 -10.07 3.32
CA GLY A 71 19.76 -10.46 1.93
C GLY A 71 20.68 -11.63 1.60
N LYS A 72 20.84 -12.58 2.52
CA LYS A 72 21.75 -13.72 2.33
C LYS A 72 21.04 -14.93 1.76
N ASN A 73 19.75 -15.08 2.08
CA ASN A 73 18.92 -16.20 1.68
C ASN A 73 17.54 -15.73 1.21
N HIS A 74 16.85 -16.56 0.43
CA HIS A 74 15.44 -16.35 0.05
C HIS A 74 14.47 -16.18 1.24
N LYS A 75 14.89 -16.57 2.44
CA LYS A 75 14.15 -16.38 3.71
C LYS A 75 14.19 -14.94 4.22
N ASP A 76 15.12 -14.12 3.73
CA ASP A 76 15.23 -12.71 4.10
C ASP A 76 14.34 -11.80 3.24
N ALA A 77 13.48 -12.41 2.42
CA ALA A 77 12.53 -11.69 1.60
C ALA A 77 11.53 -10.94 2.47
N ALA A 78 11.29 -9.69 2.07
CA ALA A 78 10.51 -8.77 2.85
C ALA A 78 9.52 -8.08 1.94
N SER A 79 8.37 -7.73 2.49
CA SER A 79 7.31 -7.19 1.68
C SER A 79 6.40 -6.24 2.44
N VAL A 80 5.63 -5.48 1.68
CA VAL A 80 4.71 -4.47 2.19
C VAL A 80 3.46 -4.41 1.33
N ARG A 81 2.31 -4.22 1.98
CA ARG A 81 1.03 -3.96 1.33
C ARG A 81 0.68 -2.47 1.37
N ALA A 82 -0.17 -2.03 0.45
CA ALA A 82 -0.80 -0.71 0.54
C ALA A 82 -1.72 -0.59 1.76
N THR A 83 -2.09 0.62 2.13
CA THR A 83 -2.96 0.89 3.31
C THR A 83 -4.36 0.30 3.20
N HIS A 84 -4.91 0.25 1.98
CA HIS A 84 -6.28 -0.18 1.71
C HIS A 84 -6.34 -1.09 0.49
N PRO A 85 -7.29 -2.03 0.45
CA PRO A 85 -7.53 -2.82 -0.74
C PRO A 85 -8.09 -1.99 -1.89
N ILE A 86 -8.02 -2.53 -3.10
CA ILE A 86 -8.60 -1.92 -4.30
C ILE A 86 -10.13 -2.13 -4.26
N PRO A 87 -10.94 -1.06 -4.25
CA PRO A 87 -12.40 -1.16 -4.29
C PRO A 87 -12.90 -1.76 -5.61
N ALA A 88 -13.90 -2.64 -5.56
CA ALA A 88 -14.52 -3.22 -6.76
C ALA A 88 -15.18 -2.15 -7.66
N ALA A 89 -15.64 -1.04 -7.06
CA ALA A 89 -16.22 0.10 -7.77
C ALA A 89 -15.23 0.86 -8.68
N CYS A 90 -13.91 0.56 -8.60
CA CYS A 90 -12.92 1.16 -9.51
C CYS A 90 -13.12 0.71 -10.96
N GLY A 91 -13.66 -0.48 -11.20
CA GLY A 91 -13.67 -1.14 -12.51
C GLY A 91 -12.27 -1.54 -12.95
N ILE A 92 -11.44 -0.57 -13.30
CA ILE A 92 -10.04 -0.75 -13.70
C ILE A 92 -9.17 0.02 -12.72
N TYR A 93 -8.20 -0.63 -12.07
CA TYR A 93 -7.26 0.05 -11.18
C TYR A 93 -5.85 0.05 -11.77
N TYR A 94 -5.16 1.19 -11.70
CA TYR A 94 -3.84 1.39 -12.27
C TYR A 94 -2.88 1.96 -11.21
N PHE A 95 -1.68 1.40 -11.13
CA PHE A 95 -0.60 1.91 -10.31
C PHE A 95 0.74 1.69 -10.99
N GLU A 96 1.70 2.55 -10.71
CA GLU A 96 3.07 2.45 -11.21
C GLU A 96 4.05 2.28 -10.06
N VAL A 97 5.09 1.49 -10.29
CA VAL A 97 6.21 1.34 -9.36
C VAL A 97 7.49 1.69 -10.11
N LYS A 98 8.15 2.76 -9.68
CA LYS A 98 9.45 3.16 -10.22
C LYS A 98 10.57 2.48 -9.44
N ILE A 99 11.39 1.68 -10.12
CA ILE A 99 12.59 1.10 -9.53
C ILE A 99 13.66 2.19 -9.42
N VAL A 100 13.94 2.63 -8.19
CA VAL A 100 14.98 3.64 -7.90
C VAL A 100 16.38 3.01 -7.94
N SER A 101 16.51 1.81 -7.38
CA SER A 101 17.75 1.04 -7.37
C SER A 101 17.41 -0.45 -7.34
N LYS A 102 18.15 -1.26 -8.11
CA LYS A 102 18.04 -2.72 -8.06
C LYS A 102 18.68 -3.34 -6.80
N GLY A 103 19.42 -2.57 -6.01
CA GLY A 103 20.21 -3.14 -4.91
C GLY A 103 21.30 -4.08 -5.42
N ARG A 104 21.54 -5.19 -4.72
CA ARG A 104 22.57 -6.17 -5.07
C ARG A 104 22.17 -6.96 -6.32
N ASP A 105 21.08 -7.73 -6.21
CA ASP A 105 20.67 -8.72 -7.23
C ASP A 105 19.38 -8.34 -7.96
N GLY A 106 18.62 -7.36 -7.45
CA GLY A 106 17.39 -6.90 -8.11
C GLY A 106 16.20 -7.84 -7.98
N TYR A 107 16.17 -8.74 -6.99
CA TYR A 107 15.03 -9.61 -6.75
C TYR A 107 13.85 -8.82 -6.17
N MET A 108 13.07 -8.24 -7.06
CA MET A 108 11.85 -7.50 -6.75
C MET A 108 10.64 -8.20 -7.35
N GLY A 109 9.56 -8.27 -6.58
CA GLY A 109 8.26 -8.74 -7.01
C GLY A 109 7.22 -7.64 -6.80
N ILE A 110 6.38 -7.39 -7.79
CA ILE A 110 5.27 -6.41 -7.71
C ILE A 110 3.98 -7.16 -8.04
N GLY A 111 2.94 -6.98 -7.24
CA GLY A 111 1.71 -7.72 -7.43
C GLY A 111 0.55 -7.29 -6.55
N LEU A 112 -0.40 -8.20 -6.44
CA LEU A 112 -1.60 -8.13 -5.62
C LEU A 112 -1.59 -9.31 -4.64
N SER A 113 -2.03 -9.05 -3.42
CA SER A 113 -2.16 -10.06 -2.37
C SER A 113 -3.46 -9.85 -1.61
N ALA A 114 -4.03 -10.93 -1.10
CA ALA A 114 -5.14 -10.82 -0.16
C ALA A 114 -4.65 -10.27 1.20
N GLN A 115 -5.59 -9.75 1.99
CA GLN A 115 -5.29 -9.33 3.35
C GLN A 115 -4.87 -10.54 4.21
N GLY A 116 -3.93 -10.36 5.13
CA GLY A 116 -3.49 -11.42 6.06
C GLY A 116 -2.50 -12.42 5.50
N VAL A 117 -2.07 -12.27 4.25
CA VAL A 117 -1.01 -13.09 3.65
C VAL A 117 0.33 -12.84 4.36
N ASN A 118 1.08 -13.92 4.59
CA ASN A 118 2.38 -13.86 5.27
C ASN A 118 3.37 -12.99 4.48
N MET A 119 3.94 -11.98 5.15
CA MET A 119 4.84 -11.00 4.54
C MET A 119 6.33 -11.40 4.56
N ASN A 120 6.67 -12.53 5.17
CA ASN A 120 8.04 -13.03 5.36
C ASN A 120 8.42 -14.11 4.34
N ARG A 121 7.92 -14.01 3.11
CA ARG A 121 8.30 -14.91 2.02
C ARG A 121 8.39 -14.12 0.71
N LEU A 122 9.26 -14.58 -0.19
CA LEU A 122 9.05 -14.35 -1.61
C LEU A 122 7.67 -14.92 -1.98
N PRO A 123 7.05 -14.52 -3.11
CA PRO A 123 5.81 -15.13 -3.60
C PRO A 123 5.97 -16.64 -3.90
N ASP A 124 6.09 -17.46 -2.85
CA ASP A 124 6.12 -18.90 -2.90
C ASP A 124 4.68 -19.38 -2.73
N THR A 125 4.04 -19.57 -3.89
CA THR A 125 2.97 -20.53 -4.20
C THR A 125 1.62 -20.46 -3.50
N SER A 126 1.37 -19.62 -2.49
CA SER A 126 0.14 -19.79 -1.68
C SER A 126 -0.90 -18.67 -1.69
N SER A 127 -0.61 -17.40 -2.04
CA SER A 127 -1.66 -16.36 -1.92
C SER A 127 -1.45 -15.00 -2.61
N CYS A 128 -0.38 -14.83 -3.40
CA CYS A 128 -0.11 -13.57 -4.10
C CYS A 128 -0.12 -13.77 -5.63
N LEU A 129 -0.82 -12.88 -6.35
CA LEU A 129 -0.71 -12.70 -7.80
C LEU A 129 0.42 -11.69 -8.03
N GLY A 130 1.56 -12.07 -8.62
CA GLY A 130 2.67 -11.11 -8.77
C GLY A 130 3.58 -11.37 -9.96
N LEU A 131 4.12 -10.28 -10.50
CA LEU A 131 5.22 -10.25 -11.45
C LEU A 131 6.53 -10.29 -10.65
N LEU A 132 7.30 -11.37 -10.77
CA LEU A 132 8.69 -11.39 -10.32
C LEU A 132 9.61 -10.87 -11.43
N CYS A 133 10.64 -10.10 -11.06
CA CYS A 133 11.61 -9.52 -11.99
C CYS A 133 12.63 -10.48 -12.66
N PRO A 134 12.42 -11.80 -12.81
CA PRO A 134 13.02 -12.55 -13.90
C PRO A 134 11.96 -13.06 -14.90
N GLY A 135 10.89 -12.31 -15.15
CA GLY A 135 9.95 -12.58 -16.26
C GLY A 135 8.98 -13.74 -16.03
N HIS A 136 8.71 -14.11 -14.78
CA HIS A 136 7.74 -15.16 -14.44
C HIS A 136 6.48 -14.56 -13.80
N CYS A 137 5.37 -14.61 -14.53
CA CYS A 137 4.04 -14.35 -13.99
C CYS A 137 3.54 -15.61 -13.28
N ARG A 138 3.33 -15.56 -11.97
CA ARG A 138 2.73 -16.68 -11.22
C ARG A 138 1.30 -16.33 -10.85
N SER A 139 0.35 -17.11 -11.37
CA SER A 139 -1.06 -17.05 -11.01
C SER A 139 -1.42 -18.26 -10.15
N ASN A 140 -2.15 -18.05 -9.07
CA ASN A 140 -2.74 -19.14 -8.30
C ASN A 140 -4.20 -19.32 -8.76
N SER A 141 -4.54 -20.52 -9.24
CA SER A 141 -5.89 -20.88 -9.67
C SER A 141 -6.79 -21.38 -8.54
N GLU A 142 -6.29 -21.55 -7.31
CA GLU A 142 -6.99 -22.40 -6.32
C GLU A 142 -7.47 -21.74 -5.02
N GLN A 143 -7.33 -20.42 -4.81
CA GLN A 143 -7.80 -19.86 -3.52
C GLN A 143 -8.11 -18.36 -3.46
N GLN A 144 -8.42 -17.71 -4.58
CA GLN A 144 -9.10 -16.42 -4.50
C GLN A 144 -10.60 -16.67 -4.58
N HIS A 145 -11.27 -16.58 -3.42
CA HIS A 145 -12.71 -16.33 -3.44
C HIS A 145 -12.93 -15.08 -4.32
N PRO A 146 -13.85 -15.14 -5.30
CA PRO A 146 -14.01 -14.10 -6.34
C PRO A 146 -14.38 -12.71 -5.80
N THR A 147 -14.55 -12.57 -4.48
CA THR A 147 -15.01 -11.37 -3.79
C THR A 147 -14.01 -10.82 -2.75
N SER A 148 -12.85 -11.46 -2.56
CA SER A 148 -11.91 -10.99 -1.52
C SER A 148 -11.16 -9.73 -1.96
N PRO A 149 -11.15 -8.67 -1.12
CA PRO A 149 -10.47 -7.43 -1.44
C PRO A 149 -8.95 -7.63 -1.60
N CYS A 150 -8.43 -7.35 -2.80
CA CYS A 150 -7.02 -7.48 -3.12
C CYS A 150 -6.27 -6.17 -2.85
N THR A 151 -5.07 -6.26 -2.28
CA THR A 151 -4.21 -5.11 -1.95
C THR A 151 -2.91 -5.19 -2.73
N ILE A 152 -2.44 -4.04 -3.21
CA ILE A 152 -1.15 -3.92 -3.90
C ILE A 152 -0.02 -4.31 -2.94
N PHE A 153 0.95 -5.04 -3.47
CA PHE A 153 2.05 -5.59 -2.73
C PHE A 153 3.37 -5.46 -3.48
N ILE A 154 4.42 -5.08 -2.77
CA ILE A 154 5.80 -5.14 -3.26
C ILE A 154 6.61 -6.05 -2.34
N CYS A 155 7.33 -6.99 -2.93
CA CYS A 155 8.32 -7.83 -2.28
C CYS A 155 9.71 -7.48 -2.79
N SER A 156 10.67 -7.42 -1.88
CA SER A 156 12.09 -7.35 -2.21
C SER A 156 12.82 -8.46 -1.45
N ALA A 157 13.68 -9.18 -2.15
CA ALA A 157 14.72 -10.00 -1.56
C ALA A 157 16.07 -9.56 -2.13
N SER A 158 17.13 -9.83 -1.39
CA SER A 158 18.49 -9.90 -1.95
C SER A 158 18.89 -11.36 -1.83
N VAL A 159 19.43 -11.95 -2.89
CA VAL A 159 20.00 -13.30 -2.87
C VAL A 159 21.33 -13.24 -3.59
#